data_AF-A0A942DTZ8-F1
#
_entry.id   AF-A0A942DTZ8-F1
#
_cell.length_a   1.000
_cell.length_b   1.000
_cell.length_c   1.000
_cell.angle_alpha   90.00
_cell.angle_beta   90.00
_cell.angle_gamma   90.00
#
_symmetry.space_group_name_H-M   'P 1'
#
loop_
_entity.id
_entity.type
_entity.pdbx_description
1 polymer ?
#
loop_
_entity_poly.entity_id
_entity_poly.type
_entity_poly.pdbx_seq_one_letter_code
_entity_poly.pdbx_strand_id
1 'polypeptide(L)'
;MITKFHIHKVRTTISGFLLLGCALVAHHGWSFLTTINTIKILFDSNFSPSCALLLEEKLACELRQYAHGSTELLNAVRSHVPSIDTIEADLYAPGCIAYTITALLPRFAINNTVALCDNNKLIPRAWYHQALYEQLPVLTTTEPLQAETAPIDLCLLAHHVSPSIVNQYDVTWKNGIETELTYKKDPTFTIVCNAESLRPGPVAACQKIYTDVKSHTLPLKQRSEALHADIRFTNQIVIHADQGRTVHG
;
A
#
# COMPACT_ATOMS: atom_id res chain seq x y z
N MET A 1 -79.49 -9.31 23.69
CA MET A 1 -78.10 -9.82 23.81
C MET A 1 -77.32 -9.83 22.48
N ILE A 2 -77.97 -9.69 21.32
CA ILE A 2 -77.37 -9.78 19.98
C ILE A 2 -76.62 -8.50 19.54
N THR A 3 -77.03 -7.32 20.00
CA THR A 3 -76.45 -6.02 19.63
C THR A 3 -75.06 -5.76 20.23
N LYS A 4 -74.78 -6.20 21.47
CA LYS A 4 -73.45 -6.06 22.10
C LYS A 4 -72.38 -6.89 21.40
N PHE A 5 -72.73 -8.09 20.91
CA PHE A 5 -71.79 -8.98 20.22
C PHE A 5 -71.38 -8.43 18.85
N HIS A 6 -72.32 -7.82 18.13
CA HIS A 6 -72.03 -7.18 16.84
C HIS A 6 -71.14 -5.94 16.99
N ILE A 7 -71.39 -5.08 17.97
CA ILE A 7 -70.58 -3.88 18.23
C ILE A 7 -69.14 -4.26 18.60
N HIS A 8 -68.96 -5.33 19.39
CA HIS A 8 -67.62 -5.77 19.78
C HIS A 8 -66.84 -6.33 18.58
N LYS A 9 -67.49 -7.14 17.73
CA LYS A 9 -66.91 -7.71 16.50
C LYS A 9 -66.53 -6.62 15.48
N VAL A 10 -67.36 -5.58 15.34
CA VAL A 10 -67.06 -4.43 14.47
C VAL A 10 -65.87 -3.62 15.01
N ARG A 11 -65.78 -3.38 16.33
CA ARG A 11 -64.62 -2.69 16.93
C ARG A 11 -63.31 -3.46 16.75
N THR A 12 -63.29 -4.77 16.97
CA THR A 12 -62.06 -5.58 16.74
C THR A 12 -61.64 -5.59 15.28
N THR A 13 -62.60 -5.60 14.35
CA THR A 13 -62.28 -5.57 12.90
C THR A 13 -61.70 -4.21 12.50
N ILE A 14 -62.28 -3.10 12.97
CA ILE A 14 -61.79 -1.74 12.71
C ILE A 14 -60.41 -1.52 13.34
N SER A 15 -60.19 -1.97 14.58
CA SER A 15 -58.87 -1.91 15.22
C SER A 15 -57.83 -2.75 14.47
N GLY A 16 -58.20 -3.90 13.92
CA GLY A 16 -57.33 -4.73 13.09
C GLY A 16 -56.91 -4.03 11.80
N PHE A 17 -57.85 -3.40 11.09
CA PHE A 17 -57.54 -2.61 9.87
C PHE A 17 -56.67 -1.38 10.16
N LEU A 18 -56.90 -0.70 11.29
CA LEU A 18 -56.07 0.42 11.74
C LEU A 18 -54.64 -0.02 12.05
N LEU A 19 -54.46 -1.12 12.77
CA LEU A 19 -53.13 -1.67 13.06
C LEU A 19 -52.40 -2.13 11.79
N LEU A 20 -53.11 -2.78 10.87
CA LEU A 20 -52.54 -3.20 9.58
C LEU A 20 -52.14 -1.99 8.71
N GLY A 21 -52.99 -0.96 8.70
CA GLY A 21 -52.71 0.32 8.02
C GLY A 21 -51.51 1.05 8.61
N CYS A 22 -51.42 1.14 9.94
CA CYS A 22 -50.26 1.72 10.62
C CYS A 22 -48.98 0.92 10.37
N ALA A 23 -49.05 -0.42 10.35
CA ALA A 23 -47.91 -1.28 10.05
C ALA A 23 -47.45 -1.11 8.59
N LEU A 24 -48.37 -1.00 7.63
CA LEU A 24 -48.05 -0.73 6.22
C LEU A 24 -47.45 0.66 6.03
N VAL A 25 -47.99 1.70 6.67
CA VAL A 25 -47.43 3.06 6.62
C VAL A 25 -46.06 3.11 7.29
N ALA A 26 -45.89 2.42 8.42
CA ALA A 26 -44.58 2.30 9.07
C ALA A 26 -43.58 1.53 8.19
N HIS A 27 -44.00 0.46 7.53
CA HIS A 27 -43.16 -0.31 6.61
C HIS A 27 -42.78 0.50 5.36
N HIS A 28 -43.72 1.22 4.76
CA HIS A 28 -43.45 2.10 3.62
C HIS A 28 -42.60 3.31 4.01
N GLY A 29 -42.86 3.91 5.17
CA GLY A 29 -42.05 4.98 5.72
C GLY A 29 -40.62 4.51 6.05
N TRP A 30 -40.48 3.32 6.64
CA TRP A 30 -39.19 2.69 6.90
C TRP A 30 -38.45 2.38 5.61
N SER A 31 -39.11 1.72 4.66
CA SER A 31 -38.56 1.39 3.34
C SER A 31 -38.10 2.63 2.59
N PHE A 32 -38.88 3.71 2.61
CA PHE A 32 -38.51 5.00 2.01
C PHE A 32 -37.31 5.65 2.71
N LEU A 33 -37.27 5.64 4.04
CA LEU A 33 -36.13 6.16 4.82
C LEU A 33 -34.85 5.33 4.64
N THR A 34 -34.99 4.04 4.35
CA THR A 34 -33.87 3.11 4.06
C THR A 34 -33.49 3.02 2.58
N THR A 35 -34.27 3.63 1.68
CA THR A 35 -33.95 3.65 0.24
C THR A 35 -32.85 4.66 0.00
N ILE A 36 -31.71 4.19 -0.49
CA ILE A 36 -30.55 5.04 -0.74
C ILE A 36 -30.77 5.76 -2.08
N ASN A 37 -30.98 7.08 -1.99
CA ASN A 37 -31.24 7.96 -3.12
C ASN A 37 -30.00 8.73 -3.56
N THR A 38 -29.03 8.93 -2.66
CA THR A 38 -27.82 9.71 -2.94
C THR A 38 -26.59 9.01 -2.38
N ILE A 39 -25.58 8.89 -3.23
CA ILE A 39 -24.27 8.34 -2.88
C ILE A 39 -23.23 9.43 -3.09
N LYS A 40 -22.46 9.71 -2.04
CA LYS A 40 -21.28 10.56 -2.10
C LYS A 40 -20.06 9.69 -1.91
N ILE A 41 -19.04 9.85 -2.74
CA ILE A 41 -17.76 9.14 -2.60
C ILE A 41 -16.70 10.17 -2.23
N LEU A 42 -15.89 9.84 -1.23
CA LEU A 42 -14.80 10.65 -0.73
C LEU A 42 -13.53 9.82 -0.79
N PHE A 43 -12.60 10.20 -1.67
CA PHE A 43 -11.26 9.63 -1.70
C PHE A 43 -10.35 10.44 -0.79
N ASP A 44 -9.43 9.74 -0.12
CA ASP A 44 -8.30 10.42 0.52
C ASP A 44 -7.39 11.12 -0.52
N SER A 45 -6.50 11.98 -0.03
CA SER A 45 -5.57 12.75 -0.89
C SER A 45 -4.44 11.91 -1.47
N ASN A 46 -4.36 10.61 -1.17
CA ASN A 46 -3.26 9.75 -1.60
C ASN A 46 -3.50 9.21 -3.00
N PHE A 47 -4.75 9.13 -3.45
CA PHE A 47 -5.09 8.74 -4.81
C PHE A 47 -4.68 9.79 -5.84
N SER A 48 -4.28 9.36 -7.03
CA SER A 48 -4.12 10.27 -8.16
C SER A 48 -5.49 10.80 -8.62
N PRO A 49 -5.60 12.04 -9.14
CA PRO A 49 -6.87 12.58 -9.62
C PRO A 49 -7.51 11.72 -10.72
N SER A 50 -6.70 11.20 -11.63
CA SER A 50 -7.15 10.31 -12.71
C SER A 50 -7.68 8.98 -12.16
N CYS A 51 -7.05 8.46 -11.10
CA CYS A 51 -7.53 7.28 -10.40
C CYS A 51 -8.85 7.57 -9.70
N ALA A 52 -8.96 8.66 -8.95
CA ALA A 52 -10.18 9.03 -8.24
C ALA A 52 -11.40 9.12 -9.20
N LEU A 53 -11.23 9.70 -10.38
CA LEU A 53 -12.27 9.75 -11.41
C LEU A 53 -12.68 8.36 -11.91
N LEU A 54 -11.70 7.51 -12.26
CA LEU A 54 -11.95 6.13 -12.68
C LEU A 54 -12.67 5.31 -11.59
N LEU A 55 -12.29 5.55 -10.34
CA LEU A 55 -12.89 4.90 -9.18
C LEU A 55 -14.32 5.35 -8.97
N GLU A 56 -14.59 6.65 -9.04
CA GLU A 56 -15.94 7.20 -8.93
C GLU A 56 -16.91 6.53 -9.92
N GLU A 57 -16.50 6.38 -11.19
CA GLU A 57 -17.33 5.74 -12.22
C GLU A 57 -17.60 4.26 -11.91
N LYS A 58 -16.56 3.50 -11.54
CA LYS A 58 -16.70 2.06 -11.27
C LYS A 58 -17.47 1.78 -9.98
N LEU A 59 -17.18 2.55 -8.94
CA LEU A 59 -17.77 2.38 -7.62
C LEU A 59 -19.22 2.83 -7.58
N ALA A 60 -19.61 3.88 -8.29
CA ALA A 60 -20.99 4.34 -8.30
C ALA A 60 -21.98 3.24 -8.73
N CYS A 61 -21.57 2.36 -9.65
CA CYS A 61 -22.38 1.22 -10.08
C CYS A 61 -22.47 0.14 -8.99
N GLU A 62 -21.32 -0.29 -8.45
CA GLU A 62 -21.24 -1.34 -7.42
C GLU A 62 -21.91 -0.92 -6.10
N LEU A 63 -21.73 0.34 -5.67
CA LEU A 63 -22.31 0.88 -4.44
C LEU A 63 -23.83 0.98 -4.49
N ARG A 64 -24.41 1.16 -5.68
CA ARG A 64 -25.88 1.12 -5.86
C ARG A 64 -26.42 -0.31 -5.76
N GLN A 65 -25.65 -1.29 -6.21
CA GLN A 65 -26.04 -2.70 -6.21
C GLN A 65 -25.87 -3.35 -4.84
N TYR A 66 -24.82 -3.01 -4.10
CA TYR A 66 -24.45 -3.60 -2.81
C TYR A 66 -24.70 -2.69 -1.60
N ALA A 67 -25.65 -1.77 -1.74
CA ALA A 67 -25.93 -0.68 -0.80
C ALA A 67 -26.24 -1.12 0.66
N HIS A 68 -26.33 -2.43 0.92
CA HIS A 68 -26.65 -3.04 2.21
C HIS A 68 -25.58 -4.00 2.78
N GLY A 69 -24.44 -4.22 2.09
CA GLY A 69 -23.41 -5.16 2.53
C GLY A 69 -21.98 -4.66 2.30
N SER A 70 -21.32 -4.17 3.36
CA SER A 70 -20.00 -3.53 3.28
C SER A 70 -18.86 -4.50 2.90
N THR A 71 -18.92 -5.75 3.34
CA THR A 71 -17.81 -6.72 3.13
C THR A 71 -17.76 -7.26 1.70
N GLU A 72 -18.91 -7.55 1.09
CA GLU A 72 -19.00 -8.06 -0.29
C GLU A 72 -18.65 -6.96 -1.29
N LEU A 73 -19.14 -5.75 -1.03
CA LEU A 73 -18.75 -4.54 -1.73
C LEU A 73 -17.23 -4.32 -1.66
N LEU A 74 -16.62 -4.38 -0.48
CA LEU A 74 -15.18 -4.19 -0.32
C LEU A 74 -14.38 -5.22 -1.14
N ASN A 75 -14.81 -6.48 -1.16
CA ASN A 75 -14.15 -7.52 -1.95
C ASN A 75 -14.34 -7.34 -3.45
N ALA A 76 -15.54 -6.97 -3.90
CA ALA A 76 -15.83 -6.67 -5.31
C ALA A 76 -15.06 -5.43 -5.80
N VAL A 77 -14.88 -4.44 -4.94
CA VAL A 77 -14.13 -3.23 -5.26
C VAL A 77 -12.62 -3.49 -5.30
N ARG A 78 -12.09 -4.20 -4.30
CA ARG A 78 -10.65 -4.52 -4.22
C ARG A 78 -10.15 -5.37 -5.38
N SER A 79 -10.99 -6.22 -5.98
CA SER A 79 -10.60 -6.99 -7.17
C SER A 79 -10.34 -6.11 -8.40
N HIS A 80 -10.97 -4.93 -8.47
CA HIS A 80 -10.78 -3.96 -9.55
C HIS A 80 -9.75 -2.88 -9.20
N VAL A 81 -9.51 -2.68 -7.90
CA VAL A 81 -8.76 -1.55 -7.36
C VAL A 81 -7.86 -2.07 -6.23
N PRO A 82 -6.66 -2.55 -6.56
CA PRO A 82 -5.81 -3.19 -5.58
C PRO A 82 -5.24 -2.21 -4.55
N SER A 83 -5.29 -0.90 -4.82
CA SER A 83 -4.79 0.17 -3.96
C SER A 83 -5.74 0.60 -2.83
N ILE A 84 -6.97 0.08 -2.75
CA ILE A 84 -7.91 0.42 -1.67
C ILE A 84 -7.58 -0.35 -0.39
N ASP A 85 -7.41 0.37 0.71
CA ASP A 85 -7.27 -0.20 2.04
C ASP A 85 -8.65 -0.37 2.69
N THR A 86 -9.33 0.73 3.03
CA THR A 86 -10.63 0.67 3.70
C THR A 86 -11.73 1.37 2.90
N ILE A 87 -12.96 0.89 3.08
CA ILE A 87 -14.18 1.56 2.64
C ILE A 87 -15.07 1.67 3.86
N GLU A 88 -15.32 2.89 4.30
CA GLU A 88 -16.22 3.20 5.40
C GLU A 88 -17.49 3.83 4.84
N ALA A 89 -18.65 3.47 5.41
CA ALA A 89 -19.94 3.92 4.91
C ALA A 89 -20.70 4.62 6.04
N ASP A 90 -20.98 5.91 5.85
CA ASP A 90 -21.66 6.74 6.83
C ASP A 90 -22.98 7.26 6.27
N LEU A 91 -24.06 6.99 7.00
CA LEU A 91 -25.35 7.63 6.78
C LEU A 91 -25.31 9.04 7.37
N TYR A 92 -25.28 10.06 6.51
CA TYR A 92 -25.24 11.46 6.94
C TYR A 92 -26.61 12.17 6.84
N ALA A 93 -27.56 11.59 6.11
CA ALA A 93 -28.95 12.03 6.05
C ALA A 93 -29.86 10.85 5.63
N PRO A 94 -31.18 10.93 5.86
CA PRO A 94 -32.11 9.89 5.38
C PRO A 94 -31.97 9.65 3.88
N GLY A 95 -31.73 8.40 3.49
CA GLY A 95 -31.51 8.00 2.09
C GLY A 95 -30.18 8.47 1.47
N CYS A 96 -29.24 9.00 2.26
CA CYS A 96 -27.94 9.48 1.78
C CYS A 96 -26.78 8.78 2.48
N ILE A 97 -25.93 8.10 1.69
CA ILE A 97 -24.70 7.46 2.19
C ILE A 97 -23.48 8.18 1.63
N ALA A 98 -22.50 8.42 2.50
CA ALA A 98 -21.15 8.80 2.13
C ALA A 98 -20.23 7.59 2.28
N TYR A 99 -19.45 7.29 1.25
CA TYR A 99 -18.39 6.30 1.32
C TYR A 99 -17.04 7.01 1.39
N THR A 100 -16.27 6.71 2.42
CA THR A 100 -14.90 7.17 2.58
C THR A 100 -13.96 6.04 2.17
N ILE A 101 -13.11 6.30 1.19
CA ILE A 101 -12.23 5.32 0.58
C ILE A 101 -10.78 5.75 0.80
N THR A 102 -10.04 4.90 1.49
CA THR A 102 -8.63 5.15 1.83
C THR A 102 -7.70 4.31 0.97
N ALA A 103 -6.56 4.88 0.62
CA ALA A 103 -5.53 4.17 -0.12
C ALA A 103 -4.62 3.38 0.81
N LEU A 104 -4.14 2.23 0.34
CA LEU A 104 -3.01 1.53 0.94
C LEU A 104 -1.78 2.43 0.91
N LEU A 105 -1.17 2.65 2.07
CA LEU A 105 -0.03 3.54 2.18
C LEU A 105 1.22 2.91 1.53
N PRO A 106 1.85 3.61 0.57
CA PRO A 106 3.08 3.15 -0.03
C PRO A 106 4.27 3.45 0.90
N ARG A 107 5.18 2.50 1.05
CA ARG A 107 6.40 2.62 1.86
C ARG A 107 7.64 2.90 1.02
N PHE A 108 7.75 2.26 -0.14
CA PHE A 108 8.89 2.38 -1.05
C PHE A 108 8.41 2.49 -2.49
N ALA A 109 9.12 3.29 -3.29
CA ALA A 109 9.01 3.27 -4.74
C ALA A 109 9.99 2.23 -5.30
N ILE A 110 9.50 1.28 -6.10
CA ILE A 110 10.34 0.28 -6.75
C ILE A 110 10.47 0.63 -8.23
N ASN A 111 11.71 0.80 -8.69
CA ASN A 111 12.05 1.19 -10.08
C ASN A 111 11.28 2.42 -10.60
N ASN A 112 10.73 3.24 -9.70
CA ASN A 112 9.81 4.35 -10.00
C ASN A 112 8.54 3.96 -10.79
N THR A 113 8.19 2.68 -10.87
CA THR A 113 7.04 2.15 -11.62
C THR A 113 5.96 1.57 -10.72
N VAL A 114 6.33 0.97 -9.59
CA VAL A 114 5.39 0.38 -8.62
C VAL A 114 5.71 0.83 -7.20
N ALA A 115 4.76 0.74 -6.29
CA ALA A 115 4.90 1.02 -4.88
C ALA A 115 4.80 -0.27 -4.07
N LEU A 116 5.69 -0.47 -3.11
CA LEU A 116 5.56 -1.49 -2.08
C LEU A 116 4.77 -0.92 -0.90
N CYS A 117 3.63 -1.53 -0.59
CA CYS A 117 2.72 -1.06 0.47
C CYS A 117 2.93 -1.80 1.81
N ASP A 118 2.32 -1.31 2.89
CA ASP A 118 2.40 -1.89 4.25
C ASP A 118 2.01 -3.37 4.33
N ASN A 119 1.10 -3.82 3.46
CA ASN A 119 0.64 -5.21 3.38
C ASN A 119 1.46 -6.07 2.39
N ASN A 120 2.65 -5.63 2.00
CA ASN A 120 3.53 -6.29 1.03
C ASN A 120 2.98 -6.39 -0.40
N LYS A 121 1.89 -5.68 -0.72
CA LYS A 121 1.38 -5.60 -2.09
C LYS A 121 2.21 -4.65 -2.94
N LEU A 122 2.28 -4.98 -4.22
CA LEU A 122 2.88 -4.17 -5.27
C LEU A 122 1.77 -3.48 -6.05
N ILE A 123 1.71 -2.15 -5.96
CA ILE A 123 0.66 -1.33 -6.56
C ILE A 123 1.29 -0.42 -7.61
N PRO A 124 0.75 -0.34 -8.84
CA PRO A 124 1.29 0.56 -9.85
C PRO A 124 1.34 2.03 -9.39
N ARG A 125 2.39 2.76 -9.76
CA ARG A 125 2.57 4.18 -9.42
C ARG A 125 1.35 5.04 -9.78
N ALA A 126 0.69 4.73 -10.89
CA ALA A 126 -0.44 5.51 -11.42
C ALA A 126 -1.64 5.64 -10.45
N TRP A 127 -1.74 4.74 -9.46
CA TRP A 127 -2.78 4.79 -8.44
C TRP A 127 -2.55 5.90 -7.40
N TYR A 128 -1.31 6.37 -7.26
CA TYR A 128 -0.93 7.34 -6.22
C TYR A 128 -0.72 8.75 -6.78
N HIS A 129 -1.02 9.73 -5.94
CA HIS A 129 -0.70 11.12 -6.21
C HIS A 129 0.80 11.31 -6.36
N GLN A 130 1.22 12.11 -7.34
CA GLN A 130 2.64 12.33 -7.67
C GLN A 130 3.44 12.84 -6.46
N ALA A 131 2.91 13.84 -5.75
CA ALA A 131 3.57 14.41 -4.58
C ALA A 131 3.83 13.41 -3.45
N LEU A 132 2.94 12.42 -3.26
CA LEU A 132 3.15 11.35 -2.28
C LEU A 132 4.25 10.41 -2.76
N TYR A 133 4.18 9.99 -4.01
CA TYR A 133 5.11 9.00 -4.58
C TYR A 133 6.56 9.52 -4.66
N GLU A 134 6.75 10.80 -4.98
CA GLU A 134 8.08 11.42 -5.09
C GLU A 134 8.83 11.55 -3.75
N GLN A 135 8.11 11.48 -2.63
CA GLN A 135 8.70 11.52 -1.30
C GLN A 135 9.15 10.14 -0.80
N LEU A 136 8.80 9.07 -1.53
CA LEU A 136 9.09 7.72 -1.11
C LEU A 136 10.58 7.38 -1.29
N PRO A 137 11.18 6.64 -0.35
CA PRO A 137 12.48 6.02 -0.57
C PRO A 137 12.42 5.08 -1.77
N VAL A 138 13.44 5.13 -2.62
CA VAL A 138 13.53 4.32 -3.84
C VAL A 138 14.34 3.06 -3.58
N LEU A 139 13.78 1.92 -3.99
CA LEU A 139 14.48 0.65 -4.12
C LEU A 139 14.56 0.30 -5.61
N THR A 140 15.71 -0.15 -6.07
CA THR A 140 15.89 -0.63 -7.44
C THR A 140 15.85 -2.15 -7.44
N THR A 141 15.20 -2.74 -8.44
CA THR A 141 15.28 -4.17 -8.71
C THR A 141 15.85 -4.39 -10.10
N THR A 142 16.72 -5.39 -10.27
CA THR A 142 17.33 -5.70 -11.57
C THR A 142 16.30 -6.18 -12.59
N GLU A 143 15.26 -6.86 -12.12
CA GLU A 143 14.16 -7.33 -12.95
C GLU A 143 12.85 -6.64 -12.55
N PRO A 144 11.97 -6.34 -13.51
CA PRO A 144 10.65 -5.80 -13.21
C PRO A 144 9.82 -6.84 -12.45
N LEU A 145 9.25 -6.41 -11.33
CA LEU A 145 8.34 -7.25 -10.54
C LEU A 145 7.00 -7.37 -11.26
N GLN A 146 6.61 -8.60 -11.62
CA GLN A 146 5.37 -8.88 -12.33
C GLN A 146 4.23 -9.37 -11.41
N ALA A 147 4.53 -9.73 -10.17
CA ALA A 147 3.55 -10.25 -9.21
C ALA A 147 2.80 -9.12 -8.49
N GLU A 148 1.56 -9.40 -8.04
CA GLU A 148 0.78 -8.49 -7.19
C GLU A 148 1.33 -8.37 -5.76
N THR A 149 2.07 -9.38 -5.31
CA THR A 149 2.70 -9.43 -3.98
C THR A 149 4.20 -9.48 -4.13
N ALA A 150 4.91 -8.71 -3.31
CA ALA A 150 6.36 -8.70 -3.32
C ALA A 150 6.96 -10.03 -2.80
N PRO A 151 8.11 -10.46 -3.34
CA PRO A 151 8.86 -11.59 -2.80
C PRO A 151 9.18 -11.38 -1.32
N ILE A 152 9.11 -12.45 -0.51
CA ILE A 152 9.31 -12.37 0.94
C ILE A 152 10.66 -11.73 1.29
N ASP A 153 11.72 -12.04 0.55
CA ASP A 153 13.05 -11.50 0.79
C ASP A 153 13.15 -9.99 0.53
N LEU A 154 12.39 -9.49 -0.46
CA LEU A 154 12.28 -8.05 -0.72
C LEU A 154 11.52 -7.36 0.42
N CYS A 155 10.48 -7.99 0.96
CA CYS A 155 9.74 -7.48 2.12
C CYS A 155 10.64 -7.42 3.36
N LEU A 156 11.46 -8.46 3.59
CA LEU A 156 12.45 -8.50 4.67
C LEU A 156 13.50 -7.39 4.48
N LEU A 157 14.01 -7.20 3.28
CA LEU A 157 14.91 -6.08 2.97
C LEU A 157 14.24 -4.74 3.31
N ALA A 158 13.04 -4.49 2.81
CA ALA A 158 12.29 -3.26 3.05
C ALA A 158 11.97 -3.02 4.54
N HIS A 159 11.93 -4.08 5.35
CA HIS A 159 11.81 -3.97 6.80
C HIS A 159 13.12 -3.55 7.49
N HIS A 160 14.27 -4.04 7.01
CA HIS A 160 15.58 -3.76 7.60
C HIS A 160 16.27 -2.50 7.06
N VAL A 161 15.92 -2.06 5.85
CA VAL A 161 16.45 -0.83 5.25
C VAL A 161 15.97 0.38 6.05
N SER A 162 16.91 1.04 6.72
CA SER A 162 16.66 2.28 7.44
C SER A 162 16.68 3.50 6.51
N PRO A 163 15.99 4.60 6.85
CA PRO A 163 16.07 5.86 6.10
C PRO A 163 17.51 6.37 5.95
N SER A 164 18.36 6.17 6.97
CA SER A 164 19.78 6.54 6.91
C SER A 164 20.56 5.80 5.83
N ILE A 165 20.19 4.56 5.51
CA ILE A 165 20.83 3.79 4.43
C ILE A 165 20.39 4.34 3.08
N VAL A 166 19.07 4.50 2.85
CA VAL A 166 18.56 5.01 1.56
C VAL A 166 19.02 6.45 1.28
N ASN A 167 19.26 7.25 2.31
CA ASN A 167 19.80 8.60 2.15
C ASN A 167 21.28 8.62 1.70
N GLN A 168 22.04 7.57 2.03
CA GLN A 168 23.47 7.50 1.75
C GLN A 168 23.81 6.60 0.56
N TYR A 169 22.98 5.60 0.29
CA TYR A 169 23.21 4.56 -0.71
C TYR A 169 22.02 4.43 -1.64
N ASP A 170 22.30 4.14 -2.90
CA ASP A 170 21.32 3.56 -3.82
C ASP A 170 21.20 2.07 -3.50
N VAL A 171 19.97 1.60 -3.24
CA VAL A 171 19.71 0.23 -2.79
C VAL A 171 19.14 -0.58 -3.95
N THR A 172 19.92 -1.53 -4.46
CA THR A 172 19.54 -2.40 -5.57
C THR A 172 19.36 -3.83 -5.06
N TRP A 173 18.13 -4.29 -4.97
CA TRP A 173 17.80 -5.69 -4.70
C TRP A 173 17.94 -6.50 -5.98
N LYS A 174 18.77 -7.54 -5.96
CA LYS A 174 18.92 -8.45 -7.10
C LYS A 174 18.04 -9.69 -6.93
N ASN A 175 18.12 -10.32 -5.75
CA ASN A 175 17.41 -11.54 -5.41
C ASN A 175 17.42 -11.74 -3.88
N GLY A 176 16.92 -12.89 -3.41
CA GLY A 176 16.84 -13.20 -1.98
C GLY A 176 18.18 -13.29 -1.23
N ILE A 177 19.30 -13.42 -1.94
CA ILE A 177 20.64 -13.57 -1.34
C ILE A 177 21.56 -12.38 -1.58
N GLU A 178 21.14 -11.43 -2.41
CA GLU A 178 21.99 -10.34 -2.86
C GLU A 178 21.23 -9.02 -3.01
N THR A 179 21.72 -8.04 -2.28
CA THR A 179 21.35 -6.64 -2.36
C THR A 179 22.64 -5.81 -2.37
N GLU A 180 22.71 -4.87 -3.30
CA GLU A 180 23.82 -3.94 -3.41
C GLU A 180 23.44 -2.58 -2.86
N LEU A 181 24.34 -2.01 -2.05
CA LEU A 181 24.27 -0.63 -1.57
C LEU A 181 25.39 0.14 -2.26
N THR A 182 25.05 0.96 -3.25
CA THR A 182 26.02 1.79 -3.96
C THR A 182 26.11 3.15 -3.31
N TYR A 183 27.31 3.58 -2.91
CA TYR A 183 27.45 4.82 -2.15
C TYR A 183 27.23 6.05 -3.04
N LYS A 184 26.23 6.87 -2.70
CA LYS A 184 25.81 8.00 -3.54
C LYS A 184 26.91 9.04 -3.75
N LYS A 185 27.80 9.24 -2.76
CA LYS A 185 28.89 10.23 -2.88
C LYS A 185 30.07 9.70 -3.70
N ASP A 186 30.26 8.39 -3.76
CA ASP A 186 31.33 7.75 -4.54
C ASP A 186 30.84 6.38 -5.04
N PRO A 187 30.27 6.32 -6.25
CA PRO A 187 29.72 5.08 -6.82
C PRO A 187 30.76 3.97 -7.03
N THR A 188 32.05 4.26 -6.87
CA THR A 188 33.10 3.22 -6.89
C THR A 188 33.11 2.38 -5.62
N PHE A 189 32.35 2.77 -4.58
CA PHE A 189 32.19 1.99 -3.38
C PHE A 189 30.81 1.36 -3.30
N THR A 190 30.78 0.03 -3.18
CA THR A 190 29.56 -0.74 -3.05
C THR A 190 29.65 -1.71 -1.88
N ILE A 191 28.51 -1.98 -1.24
CA ILE A 191 28.38 -2.99 -0.19
C ILE A 191 27.41 -4.06 -0.68
N VAL A 192 27.85 -5.31 -0.68
CA VAL A 192 27.03 -6.48 -0.99
C VAL A 192 26.52 -7.08 0.32
N CYS A 193 25.20 -7.23 0.42
CA CYS A 193 24.52 -7.71 1.61
C CYS A 193 23.30 -8.57 1.25
N ASN A 194 22.64 -9.11 2.26
CA ASN A 194 21.30 -9.67 2.17
C ASN A 194 20.43 -9.04 3.28
N ALA A 195 19.14 -9.36 3.33
CA ALA A 195 18.22 -8.77 4.31
C ALA A 195 18.70 -8.98 5.77
N GLU A 196 19.29 -10.13 6.09
CA GLU A 196 19.72 -10.48 7.44
C GLU A 196 21.02 -9.80 7.88
N SER A 197 21.93 -9.58 6.93
CA SER A 197 23.22 -8.93 7.16
C SER A 197 23.13 -7.39 7.12
N LEU A 198 22.03 -6.85 6.61
CA LEU A 198 21.74 -5.41 6.60
C LEU A 198 21.41 -4.89 8.01
N ARG A 199 22.46 -4.75 8.83
CA ARG A 199 22.40 -4.18 10.18
C ARG A 199 23.22 -2.89 10.24
N PRO A 200 22.87 -1.92 11.11
CA PRO A 200 23.60 -0.66 11.19
C PRO A 200 25.10 -0.81 11.48
N GLY A 201 25.49 -1.79 12.30
CA GLY A 201 26.88 -2.04 12.68
C GLY A 201 27.80 -2.38 11.50
N PRO A 202 27.52 -3.46 10.74
CA PRO A 202 28.28 -3.83 9.55
C PRO A 202 28.39 -2.71 8.51
N VAL A 203 27.30 -2.00 8.20
CA VAL A 203 27.30 -0.90 7.23
C VAL A 203 28.20 0.25 7.71
N ALA A 204 28.13 0.63 8.99
CA ALA A 204 29.00 1.65 9.56
C ALA A 204 30.48 1.23 9.55
N ALA A 205 30.76 -0.05 9.79
CA ALA A 205 32.13 -0.59 9.71
C ALA A 205 32.67 -0.51 8.27
N CYS A 206 31.87 -0.85 7.25
CA CYS A 206 32.22 -0.67 5.85
C CYS A 206 32.57 0.79 5.52
N GLN A 207 31.78 1.76 6.02
CA GLN A 207 32.04 3.18 5.80
C GLN A 207 33.35 3.65 6.44
N LYS A 208 33.67 3.13 7.62
CA LYS A 208 34.96 3.39 8.28
C LYS A 208 36.12 2.85 7.44
N ILE A 209 36.01 1.60 6.96
CA ILE A 209 37.06 1.01 6.14
C ILE A 209 37.23 1.77 4.82
N TYR A 210 36.15 2.16 4.15
CA TYR A 210 36.21 3.03 2.97
C TYR A 210 37.01 4.32 3.26
N THR A 211 36.73 4.97 4.39
CA THR A 211 37.44 6.18 4.81
C THR A 211 38.92 5.90 5.03
N ASP A 212 39.26 4.85 5.78
CA ASP A 212 40.63 4.45 6.10
C ASP A 212 41.45 4.07 4.85
N VAL A 213 40.80 3.47 3.83
CA VAL A 213 41.42 3.15 2.54
C VAL A 213 41.69 4.42 1.73
N LYS A 214 40.72 5.33 1.65
CA LYS A 214 40.88 6.60 0.90
C LYS A 214 41.86 7.56 1.59
N SER A 215 42.01 7.51 2.92
CA SER A 215 42.96 8.33 3.69
C SER A 215 44.38 7.77 3.78
N HIS A 216 44.73 6.76 2.95
CA HIS A 216 46.07 6.14 2.88
C HIS A 216 46.55 5.41 4.13
N THR A 217 45.65 5.14 5.09
CA THR A 217 45.97 4.35 6.30
C THR A 217 46.03 2.85 6.03
N LEU A 218 45.49 2.37 4.91
CA LEU A 218 45.56 0.97 4.48
C LEU A 218 46.28 0.84 3.12
N PRO A 219 47.18 -0.15 2.95
CA PRO A 219 47.99 -0.30 1.75
C PRO A 219 47.23 -1.03 0.63
N LEU A 220 46.17 -0.42 0.09
CA LEU A 220 45.61 -0.84 -1.21
C LEU A 220 46.33 -0.05 -2.31
N LYS A 221 47.04 -0.77 -3.17
CA LYS A 221 48.09 -0.23 -4.04
C LYS A 221 47.60 0.59 -5.23
N GLN A 222 46.30 0.80 -5.45
CA GLN A 222 45.83 1.58 -6.60
C GLN A 222 44.62 2.46 -6.24
N ARG A 223 44.75 3.76 -6.53
CA ARG A 223 43.78 4.82 -6.19
C ARG A 223 42.52 4.84 -7.07
N SER A 224 42.41 3.89 -8.02
CA SER A 224 41.37 3.86 -9.07
C SER A 224 40.53 2.58 -9.08
N GLU A 225 40.72 1.68 -8.11
CA GLU A 225 39.99 0.41 -8.06
C GLU A 225 38.61 0.63 -7.44
N ALA A 226 37.58 0.03 -8.03
CA ALA A 226 36.26 -0.04 -7.41
C ALA A 226 36.35 -0.94 -6.18
N LEU A 227 35.77 -0.50 -5.06
CA LEU A 227 35.79 -1.20 -3.80
C LEU A 227 34.43 -1.85 -3.55
N HIS A 228 34.46 -3.16 -3.35
CA HIS A 228 33.28 -3.97 -3.04
C HIS A 228 33.47 -4.60 -1.66
N ALA A 229 32.58 -4.29 -0.73
CA ALA A 229 32.58 -4.89 0.61
C ALA A 229 31.44 -5.90 0.72
N ASP A 230 31.72 -7.18 0.91
CA ASP A 230 30.71 -8.21 1.17
C ASP A 230 30.56 -8.45 2.67
N ILE A 231 29.35 -8.19 3.18
CA ILE A 231 28.99 -8.34 4.60
C ILE A 231 28.06 -9.52 4.86
N ARG A 232 27.82 -10.39 3.87
CA ARG A 232 26.95 -11.57 4.02
C ARG A 232 27.54 -12.63 4.95
N PHE A 233 28.83 -12.55 5.26
CA PHE A 233 29.54 -13.49 6.11
C PHE A 233 29.43 -13.11 7.60
N THR A 234 29.11 -14.08 8.44
CA THR A 234 29.02 -13.87 9.88
C THR A 234 30.36 -13.39 10.45
N ASN A 235 30.35 -12.25 11.15
CA ASN A 235 31.49 -11.63 11.83
C ASN A 235 32.67 -11.25 10.93
N GLN A 236 32.49 -11.17 9.62
CA GLN A 236 33.56 -10.83 8.68
C GLN A 236 33.06 -9.87 7.61
N ILE A 237 33.96 -8.99 7.15
CA ILE A 237 33.73 -8.11 6.00
C ILE A 237 34.82 -8.46 5.00
N VAL A 238 34.44 -8.93 3.82
CA VAL A 238 35.38 -9.27 2.75
C VAL A 238 35.47 -8.08 1.80
N ILE A 239 36.68 -7.59 1.56
CA ILE A 239 36.89 -6.43 0.68
C ILE A 239 37.59 -6.90 -0.58
N HIS A 240 36.97 -6.60 -1.71
CA HIS A 240 37.51 -6.81 -3.03
C HIS A 240 37.77 -5.45 -3.68
N ALA A 241 38.96 -5.28 -4.24
CA ALA A 241 39.28 -4.14 -5.09
C ALA A 241 39.33 -4.65 -6.53
N ASP A 242 38.43 -4.16 -7.38
CA ASP A 242 38.41 -4.53 -8.78
C ASP A 242 39.29 -3.58 -9.60
N GLN A 243 40.24 -4.16 -10.34
CA GLN A 243 41.05 -3.48 -11.34
C GLN A 243 40.23 -3.34 -12.61
N GLY A 244 39.20 -2.48 -12.55
CA GLY A 244 38.29 -2.11 -13.63
C GLY A 244 38.45 -2.93 -14.92
N ARG A 245 37.80 -4.10 -14.98
CA ARG A 245 37.54 -4.72 -16.28
C ARG A 245 36.31 -4.06 -16.87
N THR A 246 36.53 -3.34 -17.97
CA THR A 246 35.53 -2.79 -18.88
C THR A 246 34.35 -3.75 -19.06
N VAL A 247 33.18 -3.34 -18.57
CA VAL A 247 31.90 -3.92 -19.00
C VAL A 247 31.61 -3.33 -20.37
N HIS A 248 31.72 -4.16 -21.41
CA HIS A 248 31.22 -3.82 -22.73
C HIS A 248 29.70 -3.63 -22.64
N GLY A 249 29.22 -2.46 -23.06
CA GLY A 249 27.83 -2.26 -23.48
C GLY A 249 27.58 -2.80 -24.87
#